data_AF-M1C2E6-F1
#
_entry.id   AF-M1C2E6-F1
#
_cell.length_a   1.000
_cell.length_b   1.000
_cell.length_c   1.000
_cell.angle_alpha   90.00
_cell.angle_beta   90.00
_cell.angle_gamma   90.00
#
_symmetry.space_group_name_H-M   'P 1'
#
loop_
_entity.id
_entity.type
_entity.pdbx_description
1 polymer ?
#
loop_
_entity_poly.entity_id
_entity_poly.type
_entity_poly.pdbx_seq_one_letter_code
_entity_poly.pdbx_strand_id
1 'polypeptide(L)' 'MEDVSMGMWVEQFNSSRAVEYVHSLKFCQFGCIDDYYTAHYQSPRQMICLWRKLLNQGKPQCCNVR' A
#
# COMPACT_ATOMS: atom_id res chain seq x y z
N MET A 1 -15.61 12.33 0.37
CA MET A 1 -14.42 11.68 0.93
C MET A 1 -14.49 10.23 0.50
N GLU A 2 -13.71 9.84 -0.51
CA GLU A 2 -13.87 8.56 -1.22
C GLU A 2 -13.67 7.35 -0.30
N ASP A 3 -12.65 7.39 0.56
CA ASP A 3 -12.36 6.30 1.51
C ASP A 3 -13.47 6.11 2.56
N VAL A 4 -14.13 7.20 2.99
CA VAL A 4 -15.29 7.12 3.90
C VAL A 4 -16.47 6.47 3.21
N SER A 5 -16.75 6.83 1.96
CA SER A 5 -17.81 6.19 1.18
C SER A 5 -17.56 4.69 0.99
N MET A 6 -16.30 4.29 0.77
CA MET A 6 -15.92 2.87 0.73
C MET A 6 -16.16 2.18 2.08
N GLY A 7 -15.82 2.82 3.20
CA GLY A 7 -16.08 2.28 4.54
C GLY A 7 -17.58 2.04 4.80
N MET A 8 -18.43 3.00 4.45
CA MET A 8 -19.89 2.86 4.55
C MET A 8 -20.42 1.72 3.68
N TRP A 9 -19.88 1.55 2.47
CA TRP A 9 -20.27 0.44 1.60
C TRP A 9 -19.82 -0.92 2.17
N VAL A 10 -18.61 -1.01 2.72
CA VAL A 10 -18.12 -2.25 3.37
C VAL A 10 -19.01 -2.65 4.54
N GLU A 11 -19.46 -1.68 5.35
CA GLU A 11 -20.42 -1.92 6.45
C GLU A 11 -21.71 -2.57 5.92
N GLN A 12 -22.30 -2.00 4.87
CA GLN A 12 -23.51 -2.55 4.26
C GLN A 12 -23.25 -3.94 3.66
N PHE A 13 -22.14 -4.13 2.96
CA PHE A 13 -21.78 -5.40 2.33
C PHE A 13 -21.57 -6.54 3.34
N ASN A 14 -21.05 -6.22 4.53
CA ASN A 14 -20.82 -7.19 5.60
C ASN A 14 -22.10 -7.92 6.07
N SER A 15 -23.27 -7.29 5.88
CA SER A 15 -24.57 -7.93 6.13
C SER A 15 -24.90 -9.05 5.13
N SER A 16 -24.33 -9.02 3.92
CA SER A 16 -24.54 -10.01 2.86
C SER A 16 -23.50 -11.14 2.89
N ARG A 17 -22.25 -10.81 3.23
CA ARG A 17 -21.14 -11.76 3.34
C ARG A 17 -20.15 -11.22 4.36
N ALA A 18 -19.71 -12.10 5.28
CA ALA A 18 -18.71 -11.75 6.27
C ALA A 18 -17.45 -11.17 5.61
N VAL A 19 -17.08 -9.97 6.03
CA VAL A 19 -15.88 -9.25 5.61
C VAL A 19 -14.73 -9.63 6.54
N GLU A 20 -13.60 -10.03 5.97
CA GLU A 20 -12.36 -10.26 6.69
C GLU A 20 -11.47 -9.03 6.65
N TYR A 21 -11.01 -8.58 7.81
CA TYR A 21 -10.08 -7.46 7.95
C TYR A 21 -8.67 -7.98 8.21
N VAL A 22 -7.80 -7.89 7.20
CA VAL A 22 -6.40 -8.30 7.30
C VAL A 22 -5.51 -7.07 7.50
N HIS A 23 -4.73 -7.08 8.57
CA HIS A 23 -3.75 -6.04 8.85
C HIS A 23 -2.35 -6.53 8.47
N SER A 24 -1.63 -5.73 7.70
CA SER A 24 -0.24 -6.02 7.32
C SER A 24 0.56 -4.75 7.21
N LEU A 25 1.78 -4.78 7.72
CA LEU A 25 2.74 -3.69 7.53
C LEU A 25 3.08 -3.47 6.04
N LYS A 26 2.83 -4.45 5.17
CA LYS A 26 2.99 -4.32 3.72
C LYS A 26 2.04 -3.27 3.13
N PHE A 27 0.94 -2.93 3.80
CA PHE A 27 0.09 -1.79 3.47
C PHE A 27 0.55 -0.55 4.25
N CYS A 28 1.76 -0.07 3.97
CA CYS A 28 2.40 0.97 4.77
C CYS A 28 1.85 2.37 4.44
N GLN A 29 0.99 2.91 5.32
CA GLN A 29 0.37 4.22 5.14
C GLN A 29 1.27 5.40 5.54
N PHE A 30 2.32 5.16 6.34
CA PHE A 30 3.18 6.22 6.88
C PHE A 30 4.51 6.37 6.13
N GLY A 31 4.76 5.59 5.09
CA GLY A 31 6.03 5.63 4.37
C GLY A 31 6.25 4.38 3.53
N CYS A 32 7.41 3.75 3.70
CA CYS A 32 7.77 2.55 2.97
C CYS A 32 8.46 1.56 3.93
N ILE A 33 8.13 0.27 3.80
CA ILE A 33 8.84 -0.85 4.42
C ILE A 33 9.23 -1.86 3.33
N ASP A 34 10.36 -2.55 3.45
CA ASP A 34 10.73 -3.55 2.44
C ASP A 34 9.65 -4.64 2.32
N ASP A 35 9.55 -5.25 1.14
CA ASP A 35 8.49 -6.18 0.74
C ASP A 35 7.06 -5.58 0.82
N TYR A 36 6.92 -4.26 0.65
CA TYR A 36 5.63 -3.57 0.62
C TYR A 36 4.70 -4.00 -0.52
N TYR A 37 3.40 -3.91 -0.28
CA TYR A 37 2.37 -3.86 -1.33
C TYR A 37 2.05 -2.42 -1.72
N THR A 38 1.95 -1.53 -0.73
CA THR A 38 1.79 -0.09 -0.94
C THR A 38 2.89 0.68 -0.21
N ALA A 39 3.42 1.71 -0.88
CA ALA A 39 4.35 2.67 -0.30
C ALA A 39 3.72 4.06 -0.39
N HIS A 40 3.70 4.78 0.72
CA HIS A 40 3.11 6.09 0.87
C HIS A 40 4.18 7.18 1.05
N TYR A 41 3.84 8.44 0.81
CA TYR A 41 4.74 9.60 0.90
C TYR A 41 6.03 9.49 0.05
N GLN A 42 5.93 8.94 -1.16
CA GLN A 42 7.08 8.78 -2.07
C GLN A 42 7.16 9.96 -3.06
N SER A 43 8.31 10.60 -3.13
CA SER A 43 8.60 11.61 -4.17
C SER A 43 8.69 10.97 -5.56
N PRO A 44 8.52 11.74 -6.66
CA PRO A 44 8.66 11.22 -8.02
C PRO A 44 9.99 10.47 -8.26
N ARG A 45 11.10 10.96 -7.70
CA ARG A 45 12.41 10.30 -7.80
C ARG A 45 12.42 8.95 -7.06
N GLN A 46 11.79 8.87 -5.89
CA GLN A 46 11.65 7.61 -5.17
C GLN A 46 10.80 6.62 -5.95
N MET A 47 9.67 7.03 -6.53
CA MET A 47 8.81 6.15 -7.34
C MET A 47 9.58 5.48 -8.50
N ILE A 48 10.43 6.23 -9.20
CA ILE A 48 11.28 5.67 -10.27
C ILE A 48 12.28 4.65 -9.70
N CYS A 49 12.88 4.94 -8.55
CA CYS A 49 13.81 4.04 -7.88
C CYS A 49 13.10 2.74 -7.43
N LEU A 50 11.92 2.84 -6.82
CA LEU A 50 11.09 1.72 -6.40
C LEU A 50 10.80 0.79 -7.60
N TRP A 51 10.37 1.38 -8.71
CA TRP A 51 10.10 0.66 -9.94
C TRP A 51 11.33 -0.07 -10.49
N ARG A 52 12.48 0.60 -10.54
CA ARG A 52 13.74 -0.03 -10.97
C ARG A 52 14.16 -1.19 -10.08
N LYS A 53 14.03 -1.07 -8.75
CA LYS A 53 14.34 -2.15 -7.83
C LYS A 53 13.43 -3.36 -8.06
N LEU A 54 12.13 -3.11 -8.22
CA LEU A 54 11.17 -4.19 -8.51
C LEU A 54 11.52 -4.92 -9.80
N LEU A 55 11.82 -4.21 -10.89
CA LEU A 55 12.19 -4.83 -12.17
C LEU A 55 13.51 -5.61 -12.09
N ASN A 56 14.54 -5.07 -11.43
CA ASN A 56 15.88 -5.66 -11.44
C ASN A 56 16.07 -6.77 -10.41
N GLN A 57 15.39 -6.68 -9.27
CA GLN A 57 15.57 -7.60 -8.13
C GLN A 57 14.39 -8.55 -7.96
N GLY A 58 13.28 -8.30 -8.67
CA GLY A 58 12.05 -9.09 -8.56
C GLY A 58 11.31 -8.91 -7.23
N LYS A 59 11.71 -7.92 -6.40
CA LYS A 59 11.11 -7.67 -5.09
C LYS A 59 10.95 -6.17 -4.79
N PRO A 60 9.85 -5.77 -4.12
CA PRO A 60 9.64 -4.39 -3.71
C PRO A 60 10.58 -4.05 -2.54
N GLN A 61 11.39 -3.01 -2.73
CA GLN A 61 12.34 -2.54 -1.73
C GLN A 61 12.32 -1.02 -1.67
N CYS A 62 12.41 -0.47 -0.46
CA CYS A 62 12.35 0.96 -0.26
C CYS A 62 13.58 1.67 -0.80
N CYS A 63 13.39 2.93 -1.17
CA CYS A 63 14.45 3.79 -1.66
C CYS A 63 14.78 4.86 -0.62
N ASN A 64 16.01 4.83 -0.13
CA ASN A 64 16.54 5.89 0.70
C ASN A 64 16.91 7.07 -0.20
N VAL A 65 16.46 8.25 0.16
CA VAL A 65 17.05 9.49 -0.34
C VAL A 65 18.29 9.72 0.52
N ARG A 66 19.47 9.38 -0.02
CA ARG A 66 20.71 10.01 0.43
C ARG A 66 20.85 11.34 -0.31
#